data_AF-A0A167TET1-F1
#
_entry.id   AF-A0A167TET1-F1
#
_cell.length_a   1.000
_cell.length_b   1.000
_cell.length_c   1.000
_cell.angle_alpha   90.00
_cell.angle_beta   90.00
_cell.angle_gamma   90.00
#
_symmetry.space_group_name_H-M   'P 1'
#
loop_
_entity.id
_entity.type
_entity.pdbx_description
1 polymer ?
#
loop_
_entity_poly.entity_id
_entity_poly.type
_entity_poly.pdbx_seq_one_letter_code
_entity_poly.pdbx_strand_id
1 'polypeptide(L)'
;MSSELTGFPSLQPALICKINVGEGNPVGDVSTGPQFIHFVGHPLPQLSAGVPGFKPEIDSDVVFGGDWLYFDPDKSRARVNFKGIAKTKEGVPFSFYYSGIVTVNEDIAKIFSYSPDAKTIPFGNSSKWRLL
;
A
#
# COMPACT_ATOMS: atom_id res chain seq x y z
N MET A 1 -33.49 -8.79 26.61
CA MET A 1 -32.03 -8.63 26.52
C MET A 1 -31.56 -9.57 25.42
N SER A 2 -31.26 -9.07 24.21
CA SER A 2 -30.63 -9.95 23.20
C SER A 2 -29.19 -10.18 23.63
N SER A 3 -28.75 -11.44 23.64
CA SER A 3 -27.34 -11.78 23.81
C SER A 3 -26.52 -11.06 22.72
N GLU A 4 -25.54 -10.25 23.12
CA GLU A 4 -24.57 -9.72 22.15
C GLU A 4 -23.91 -10.89 21.43
N LEU A 5 -23.85 -10.80 20.11
CA LEU A 5 -23.17 -11.81 19.31
C LEU A 5 -21.65 -11.67 19.53
N THR A 6 -21.05 -12.64 20.23
CA THR A 6 -19.60 -12.69 20.45
C THR A 6 -18.90 -13.41 19.30
N GLY A 7 -17.63 -13.06 19.02
CA GLY A 7 -16.80 -13.75 18.03
C GLY A 7 -16.69 -13.09 16.64
N PHE A 8 -17.24 -11.89 16.44
CA PHE A 8 -16.99 -11.11 15.22
C PHE A 8 -15.61 -10.45 15.25
N PRO A 9 -14.88 -10.40 14.12
CA PRO A 9 -13.59 -9.72 14.05
C PRO A 9 -13.77 -8.20 14.21
N SER A 10 -12.98 -7.60 15.10
CA SER A 10 -12.83 -6.15 15.23
C SER A 10 -11.48 -5.69 14.68
N LEU A 11 -11.43 -4.46 14.16
CA LEU A 11 -10.18 -3.84 13.69
C LEU A 11 -9.77 -2.72 14.66
N GLN A 12 -8.49 -2.70 15.01
CA GLN A 12 -7.84 -1.57 15.67
C GLN A 12 -6.81 -0.99 14.70
N PRO A 13 -6.85 0.32 14.38
CA PRO A 13 -5.81 0.94 13.58
C PRO A 13 -4.43 0.81 14.27
N ALA A 14 -3.44 0.34 13.52
CA ALA A 14 -2.12 0.01 14.06
C ALA A 14 -1.00 0.93 13.54
N LEU A 15 -0.96 1.13 12.22
CA LEU A 15 0.17 1.77 11.53
C LEU A 15 -0.36 2.67 10.40
N ILE A 16 0.36 3.77 10.14
CA ILE A 16 0.16 4.58 8.94
C ILE A 16 1.44 4.47 8.10
N CYS A 17 1.29 3.93 6.90
CA CYS A 17 2.39 3.82 5.95
C CYS A 17 2.36 4.98 4.97
N LYS A 18 3.39 5.82 4.99
CA LYS A 18 3.62 6.87 3.99
C LYS A 18 4.86 6.51 3.19
N ILE A 19 4.65 6.26 1.90
CA ILE A 19 5.71 5.94 0.96
C ILE A 19 5.70 7.01 -0.12
N ASN A 20 6.88 7.54 -0.46
CA ASN A 20 7.03 8.36 -1.64
C ASN A 20 7.21 7.45 -2.85
N VAL A 21 6.23 7.44 -3.74
CA VAL A 21 6.28 6.64 -4.96
C VAL A 21 7.17 7.38 -5.95
N GLY A 22 8.27 6.73 -6.33
CA GLY A 22 9.24 7.25 -7.29
C GLY A 22 8.89 6.97 -8.73
N GLU A 23 9.90 6.81 -9.57
CA GLU A 23 9.72 6.53 -10.99
C GLU A 23 8.98 5.21 -11.25
N GLY A 24 8.00 5.26 -12.15
CA GLY A 24 7.34 4.10 -12.72
C GLY A 24 8.10 3.62 -13.96
N ASN A 25 8.40 2.33 -14.00
CA ASN A 25 9.13 1.67 -15.09
C ASN A 25 8.17 0.73 -15.82
N PRO A 26 7.57 1.14 -16.95
CA PRO A 26 6.68 0.27 -17.71
C PRO A 26 7.49 -0.89 -18.29
N VAL A 27 7.09 -2.11 -17.95
CA VAL A 27 7.69 -3.33 -18.50
C VAL A 27 6.90 -3.83 -19.72
N GLY A 28 5.61 -3.45 -19.80
CA GLY A 28 4.71 -3.84 -20.89
C GLY A 28 3.95 -5.12 -20.56
N ASP A 29 3.56 -5.86 -21.60
CA ASP A 29 2.78 -7.09 -21.44
C ASP A 29 3.69 -8.23 -20.99
N VAL A 30 3.23 -8.99 -19.99
CA VAL A 30 3.93 -10.17 -19.47
C VAL A 30 3.07 -11.42 -19.66
N SER A 31 3.67 -12.60 -19.55
CA SER A 31 2.96 -13.88 -19.73
C SER A 31 1.76 -14.07 -18.80
N THR A 32 1.71 -13.33 -17.69
CA THR A 32 0.65 -13.39 -16.68
C THR A 32 -0.42 -12.30 -16.82
N GLY A 33 -0.31 -11.39 -17.79
CA GLY A 33 -1.31 -10.34 -18.03
C GLY A 33 -0.75 -9.09 -18.72
N PRO A 34 -1.62 -8.24 -19.28
CA PRO A 34 -1.21 -7.02 -19.95
C PRO A 34 -0.85 -5.92 -18.95
N GLN A 35 0.11 -5.08 -19.34
CA GLN A 35 0.58 -3.91 -18.61
C GLN A 35 1.06 -4.15 -17.16
N PHE A 36 2.35 -4.47 -17.05
CA PHE A 36 3.12 -4.48 -15.81
C PHE A 36 3.94 -3.18 -15.68
N ILE A 37 3.86 -2.53 -14.52
CA ILE A 37 4.68 -1.36 -14.16
C ILE A 37 5.40 -1.67 -12.85
N HIS A 38 6.72 -1.48 -12.84
CA HIS A 38 7.51 -1.52 -11.62
C HIS A 38 7.73 -0.10 -11.10
N PHE A 39 7.18 0.20 -9.92
CA PHE A 39 7.46 1.47 -9.24
C PHE A 39 8.60 1.29 -8.26
N VAL A 40 9.57 2.21 -8.31
CA VAL A 40 10.61 2.32 -7.29
C VAL A 40 10.09 3.23 -6.18
N GLY A 41 10.07 2.77 -4.94
CA GLY A 41 9.87 3.61 -3.77
C GLY A 41 11.19 4.29 -3.39
N HIS A 42 11.24 5.62 -3.39
CA HIS A 42 12.42 6.36 -2.94
C HIS A 42 12.47 6.45 -1.41
N PRO A 43 13.67 6.46 -0.79
CA PRO A 43 13.79 6.63 0.65
C PRO A 43 13.47 8.07 1.11
N LEU A 44 12.82 8.14 2.29
CA LEU A 44 12.46 9.26 3.19
C LEU A 44 11.12 10.03 2.99
N PRO A 45 10.40 10.34 4.11
CA PRO A 45 10.22 9.55 5.34
C PRO A 45 8.72 9.33 5.60
N GLN A 46 8.24 8.16 6.03
CA GLN A 46 8.36 7.62 7.38
C GLN A 46 7.31 6.48 7.44
N LEU A 47 7.62 5.35 8.06
CA LEU A 47 6.60 4.41 8.53
C LEU A 47 6.42 4.70 10.02
N SER A 48 5.60 5.71 10.33
CA SER A 48 5.27 6.03 11.72
C SER A 48 4.05 5.24 12.18
N ALA A 49 4.19 4.52 13.29
CA ALA A 49 3.06 4.10 14.12
C ALA A 49 2.39 5.35 14.67
N GLY A 50 1.44 5.89 13.90
CA GLY A 50 0.77 7.13 14.21
C GLY A 50 -0.60 6.96 14.85
N VAL A 51 -0.94 5.79 15.42
CA VAL A 51 -2.21 5.61 16.13
C VAL A 51 -1.93 5.48 17.63
N PRO A 52 -2.20 6.54 18.42
CA PRO A 52 -2.09 6.47 19.87
C PRO A 52 -2.88 5.27 20.43
N GLY A 53 -2.22 4.46 21.26
CA GLY A 53 -2.86 3.33 21.95
C GLY A 53 -2.70 1.96 21.27
N PHE A 54 -2.02 1.85 20.12
CA PHE A 54 -1.60 0.56 19.58
C PHE A 54 -0.24 0.12 20.15
N LYS A 55 -0.11 -1.15 20.53
CA LYS A 55 1.17 -1.77 20.92
C LYS A 55 1.42 -3.07 20.15
N PRO A 56 2.66 -3.36 19.72
CA PRO A 56 3.87 -2.57 19.95
C PRO A 56 3.91 -1.28 19.12
N GLU A 57 4.58 -0.25 19.66
CA GLU A 57 4.85 0.99 18.93
C GLU A 57 5.94 0.71 17.89
N ILE A 58 5.70 1.09 16.63
CA ILE A 58 6.65 0.93 15.53
C ILE A 58 6.98 2.31 14.95
N ASP A 59 8.09 2.90 15.37
CA ASP A 59 8.63 4.10 14.73
C ASP A 59 9.82 3.72 13.86
N SER A 60 9.69 3.93 12.54
CA SER A 60 10.66 3.45 11.58
C SER A 60 10.71 4.29 10.30
N ASP A 61 11.84 4.21 9.61
CA ASP A 61 12.06 4.86 8.32
C ASP A 61 12.11 3.81 7.21
N VAL A 62 11.31 4.00 6.17
CA VAL A 62 11.36 3.16 4.97
C VAL A 62 12.65 3.46 4.21
N VAL A 63 13.50 2.44 4.07
CA VAL A 63 14.80 2.54 3.38
C VAL A 63 14.73 2.01 1.94
N PHE A 64 13.72 1.20 1.63
CA PHE A 64 13.45 0.69 0.30
C PHE A 64 11.96 0.39 0.15
N GLY A 65 11.42 0.64 -1.04
CA GLY A 65 10.10 0.20 -1.45
C GLY A 65 10.09 -0.16 -2.93
N GLY A 66 9.25 -1.09 -3.33
CA GLY A 66 8.98 -1.39 -4.73
C GLY A 66 7.58 -1.97 -4.89
N ASP A 67 6.85 -1.52 -5.90
CA ASP A 67 5.54 -2.10 -6.27
C ASP A 67 5.64 -2.77 -7.63
N TRP A 68 5.28 -4.05 -7.68
CA TRP A 68 5.08 -4.78 -8.92
C TRP A 68 3.61 -4.69 -9.31
N LEU A 69 3.19 -3.55 -9.84
CA LEU A 69 1.79 -3.27 -10.13
C LEU A 69 1.36 -3.90 -11.46
N TYR A 70 0.30 -4.72 -11.42
CA TYR A 70 -0.30 -5.32 -12.61
C TYR A 70 -1.68 -4.73 -12.87
N PHE A 71 -2.05 -4.57 -14.13
CA PHE A 71 -3.42 -4.25 -14.51
C PHE A 71 -4.14 -5.49 -15.04
N ASP A 72 -5.42 -5.63 -14.72
CA ASP A 72 -6.26 -6.64 -15.36
C ASP A 72 -6.44 -6.29 -16.86
N PRO A 73 -6.73 -7.27 -17.74
CA PRO A 73 -6.85 -7.01 -19.18
C PRO A 73 -7.85 -5.93 -19.60
N ASP A 74 -8.93 -5.78 -18.84
CA ASP A 74 -9.94 -4.74 -19.06
C ASP A 74 -9.56 -3.38 -18.45
N LYS A 75 -8.41 -3.31 -17.77
CA LYS A 75 -7.89 -2.15 -17.03
C LYS A 75 -8.82 -1.61 -15.94
N SER A 76 -9.87 -2.36 -15.57
CA SER A 76 -10.82 -1.97 -14.53
C SER A 76 -10.25 -2.15 -13.12
N ARG A 77 -9.18 -2.95 -12.99
CA ARG A 77 -8.54 -3.29 -11.74
C ARG A 77 -7.02 -3.25 -11.87
N ALA A 78 -6.38 -2.82 -10.79
CA ALA A 78 -4.95 -2.97 -10.59
C ALA A 78 -4.68 -3.91 -9.40
N ARG A 79 -3.58 -4.66 -9.46
CA ARG A 79 -3.13 -5.61 -8.46
C ARG A 79 -1.80 -5.14 -7.91
N VAL A 80 -1.85 -4.65 -6.69
CA VAL A 80 -0.67 -4.18 -5.95
C VAL A 80 0.12 -5.37 -5.43
N ASN A 81 1.43 -5.30 -5.56
CA ASN A 81 2.39 -6.26 -5.02
C ASN A 81 3.60 -5.48 -4.50
N PHE A 82 3.39 -4.81 -3.37
CA PHE A 82 4.40 -3.95 -2.78
C PHE A 82 5.27 -4.71 -1.79
N LYS A 83 6.56 -4.43 -1.86
CA LYS A 83 7.58 -4.94 -0.94
C LYS A 83 8.42 -3.78 -0.42
N GLY A 84 8.64 -3.73 0.88
CA GLY A 84 9.41 -2.68 1.52
C GLY A 84 10.35 -3.21 2.59
N ILE A 85 11.38 -2.40 2.86
CA ILE A 85 12.29 -2.57 3.99
C ILE A 85 12.25 -1.28 4.79
N ALA A 86 12.03 -1.39 6.09
CA ALA A 86 12.12 -0.29 7.04
C ALA A 86 13.15 -0.59 8.12
N LYS A 87 13.63 0.45 8.79
CA LYS A 87 14.50 0.36 9.96
C LYS A 87 13.88 1.13 11.11
N THR A 88 13.86 0.54 12.31
CA THR A 88 13.47 1.25 13.53
C THR A 88 14.44 2.40 13.82
N LYS A 89 14.10 3.29 14.74
CA LYS A 89 15.00 4.38 15.16
C LYS A 89 16.31 3.88 15.78
N GLU A 90 16.33 2.66 16.31
CA GLU A 90 17.52 1.96 16.80
C GLU A 90 18.31 1.25 15.67
N GLY A 91 17.84 1.33 14.43
CA GLY A 91 18.50 0.78 13.25
C GLY A 91 18.16 -0.68 12.95
N VAL A 92 17.21 -1.30 13.66
CA VAL A 92 16.81 -2.69 13.45
C VAL A 92 16.00 -2.82 12.15
N PRO A 93 16.46 -3.58 11.15
CA PRO A 93 15.73 -3.72 9.89
C PRO A 93 14.58 -4.72 10.00
N PHE A 94 13.49 -4.43 9.31
CA PHE A 94 12.41 -5.40 9.07
C PHE A 94 11.81 -5.21 7.67
N SER A 95 11.32 -6.31 7.10
CA SER A 95 10.60 -6.28 5.83
C SER A 95 9.10 -6.19 6.06
N PHE A 96 8.40 -5.48 5.19
CA PHE A 96 6.94 -5.42 5.18
C PHE A 96 6.43 -5.52 3.75
N TYR A 97 5.22 -6.04 3.61
CA TYR A 97 4.63 -6.35 2.32
C TYR A 97 3.14 -6.01 2.37
N TYR A 98 2.60 -5.50 1.28
CA TYR A 98 1.15 -5.42 1.12
C TYR A 98 0.77 -5.79 -0.30
N SER A 99 -0.36 -6.47 -0.42
CA SER A 99 -0.96 -6.83 -1.69
C SER A 99 -2.44 -6.54 -1.65
N GLY A 100 -3.02 -6.30 -2.81
CA GLY A 100 -4.45 -6.14 -2.92
C GLY A 100 -4.91 -5.68 -4.28
N ILE A 101 -6.23 -5.58 -4.42
CA ILE A 101 -6.90 -5.18 -5.66
C ILE A 101 -7.46 -3.77 -5.48
N VAL A 102 -7.16 -2.92 -6.45
CA VAL A 102 -7.66 -1.55 -6.56
C VAL A 102 -8.62 -1.48 -7.73
N THR A 103 -9.81 -0.92 -7.53
CA THR A 103 -10.71 -0.58 -8.63
C THR A 103 -10.23 0.71 -9.27
N VAL A 104 -9.96 0.68 -10.57
CA VAL A 104 -9.45 1.83 -11.31
C VAL A 104 -10.64 2.68 -11.76
N ASN A 105 -10.91 3.75 -11.00
CA ASN A 105 -11.79 4.84 -11.42
C ASN A 105 -10.97 6.05 -11.87
N GLU A 106 -11.62 7.15 -12.23
CA GLU A 106 -10.95 8.37 -12.72
C GLU A 106 -9.94 8.94 -11.70
N ASP A 107 -10.25 8.91 -10.41
CA ASP A 107 -9.36 9.45 -9.37
C ASP A 107 -8.10 8.59 -9.19
N ILE A 108 -8.26 7.26 -9.22
CA ILE A 108 -7.14 6.31 -9.19
C ILE A 108 -6.29 6.43 -10.45
N ALA A 109 -6.91 6.58 -11.62
CA ALA A 109 -6.19 6.75 -12.89
C ALA A 109 -5.29 8.00 -12.86
N LYS A 110 -5.78 9.12 -12.31
CA LYS A 110 -5.00 10.34 -12.10
C LYS A 110 -3.80 10.13 -11.19
N ILE A 111 -3.96 9.35 -10.11
CA ILE A 111 -2.85 9.00 -9.20
C ILE A 111 -1.78 8.21 -9.95
N PHE A 112 -2.17 7.15 -10.67
CA PHE A 112 -1.22 6.30 -11.40
C PHE A 112 -0.55 7.00 -12.58
N SER A 113 -1.15 8.07 -13.13
CA SER A 113 -0.57 8.87 -14.20
C SER A 113 0.22 10.08 -13.72
N TYR A 114 0.46 10.25 -12.41
CA TYR A 114 1.08 11.45 -11.81
C TYR A 114 0.41 12.76 -12.26
N SER A 115 -0.91 12.74 -12.43
CA SER A 115 -1.65 13.95 -12.80
C SER A 115 -1.49 15.02 -11.72
N PRO A 116 -1.28 16.31 -12.08
CA PRO A 116 -1.27 17.40 -11.11
C PRO A 116 -2.62 17.57 -10.39
N ASP A 117 -3.70 17.03 -10.96
CA ASP A 117 -5.05 17.03 -10.39
C ASP A 117 -5.33 15.82 -9.48
N ALA A 118 -4.35 14.94 -9.28
CA ALA A 118 -4.48 13.80 -8.38
C ALA A 118 -4.68 14.29 -6.93
N LYS A 119 -5.61 13.65 -6.22
CA LYS A 119 -5.95 13.99 -4.82
C LYS A 119 -5.89 12.75 -3.94
N THR A 120 -5.80 12.98 -2.63
CA THR A 120 -6.02 11.92 -1.65
C THR A 120 -7.42 11.34 -1.82
N ILE A 121 -7.50 10.02 -1.93
CA ILE A 121 -8.76 9.27 -2.00
C ILE A 121 -9.20 8.82 -0.61
N PRO A 122 -10.51 8.63 -0.36
CA PRO A 122 -11.00 8.05 0.89
C PRO A 122 -10.51 6.61 1.09
N PHE A 123 -10.46 6.20 2.37
CA PHE A 123 -10.19 4.81 2.73
C PHE A 123 -11.20 3.85 2.08
N GLY A 124 -10.73 2.70 1.62
CA GLY A 124 -11.55 1.63 1.03
C GLY A 124 -11.64 1.64 -0.50
N ASN A 125 -11.19 2.71 -1.17
CA ASN A 125 -11.15 2.79 -2.64
C ASN A 125 -9.89 2.16 -3.25
N SER A 126 -8.83 1.95 -2.46
CA SER A 126 -7.70 1.09 -2.78
C SER A 126 -7.57 0.02 -1.69
N SER A 127 -7.24 -1.20 -2.10
CA SER A 127 -7.28 -2.49 -1.39
C SER A 127 -7.32 -2.56 0.16
N LYS A 128 -8.01 -3.60 0.64
CA LYS A 128 -7.98 -4.11 2.02
C LYS A 128 -6.58 -4.61 2.42
N TRP A 129 -6.09 -4.16 3.57
CA TRP A 129 -4.85 -4.65 4.20
C TRP A 129 -5.01 -6.09 4.67
N ARG A 130 -4.01 -6.93 4.42
CA ARG A 130 -3.84 -8.25 5.05
C ARG A 130 -2.42 -8.35 5.60
N LEU A 131 -2.28 -8.33 6.93
CA LEU A 131 -1.08 -8.82 7.61
C LEU A 131 -1.20 -10.34 7.71
N LEU A 132 -0.19 -11.06 7.20
CA LEU A 132 0.07 -12.46 7.56
C LEU A 132 1.15 -12.47 8.63
#